data_AF-W7RRS5-F1
#
_entry.id   AF-W7RRS5-F1
#
_cell.length_a   1.000
_cell.length_b   1.000
_cell.length_c   1.000
_cell.angle_alpha   90.00
_cell.angle_beta   90.00
_cell.angle_gamma   90.00
#
_symmetry.space_group_name_H-M   'P 1'
#
loop_
_entity.id
_entity.type
_entity.pdbx_description
1 polymer ?
#
loop_
_entity_poly.entity_id
_entity_poly.type
_entity_poly.pdbx_seq_one_letter_code
_entity_poly.pdbx_strand_id
1 'polypeptide(L)'
;MNNCGCNNESSTFKCNRLGTFTANDVNCINPPIPADSSIIPFSSGISLSRITDKFGNRGVSLLGFGTATLLMLMKNNTIDLTNLFNEAFPVPCDGKITAISASFFPFDEFIFEGSITIRAQIFLAPKGSNIFTGTSASVDLAPPITDPFPFGQIAFASANIPPVPVTVDDRLLMVFYISSATDTFGIADILGKASAAINIV
;
A
#
# COMPACT_ATOMS: atom_id res chain seq x y z
N MET A 1 11.46 -41.69 -21.98
CA MET A 1 10.96 -41.66 -20.59
C MET A 1 11.98 -40.87 -19.79
N ASN A 2 11.66 -39.61 -19.50
CA ASN A 2 12.59 -38.69 -18.86
C ASN A 2 12.58 -38.98 -17.37
N ASN A 3 13.61 -39.68 -16.94
CA ASN A 3 13.72 -40.22 -15.61
C ASN A 3 14.28 -39.15 -14.65
N CYS A 4 13.39 -38.39 -14.04
CA CYS A 4 13.73 -37.45 -12.96
C CYS A 4 13.63 -38.05 -11.56
N GLY A 5 13.72 -39.38 -11.44
CA GLY A 5 13.82 -40.07 -10.16
C GLY A 5 14.91 -41.13 -10.20
N CYS A 6 15.34 -41.59 -9.02
CA CYS A 6 16.08 -42.84 -8.90
C CYS A 6 15.32 -43.94 -9.67
N ASN A 7 15.85 -44.40 -10.81
CA ASN A 7 15.26 -45.52 -11.55
C ASN A 7 15.46 -46.78 -10.73
N ASN A 8 14.36 -47.47 -10.44
CA ASN A 8 14.29 -48.67 -9.62
C ASN A 8 14.78 -49.93 -10.36
N GLU A 9 15.83 -49.82 -11.18
CA GLU A 9 16.34 -50.92 -12.03
C GLU A 9 17.78 -51.34 -11.72
N SER A 10 18.28 -51.04 -10.52
CA SER A 10 19.44 -51.77 -10.00
C SER A 10 19.39 -51.80 -8.48
N SER A 11 19.43 -53.01 -7.93
CA SER A 11 19.31 -53.36 -6.51
C SER A 11 20.47 -52.85 -5.61
N THR A 12 21.16 -51.78 -6.01
CA THR A 12 22.40 -51.30 -5.36
C THR A 12 22.38 -49.83 -4.98
N PHE A 13 21.42 -49.01 -5.45
CA PHE A 13 21.30 -47.62 -5.02
C PHE A 13 20.11 -47.42 -4.09
N LYS A 14 20.33 -47.70 -2.80
CA LYS A 14 19.43 -47.19 -1.75
C LYS A 14 19.46 -45.66 -1.82
N CYS A 15 18.34 -45.00 -2.11
CA CYS A 15 18.23 -43.54 -2.08
C CYS A 15 18.20 -43.07 -0.61
N ASN A 16 19.35 -43.22 0.06
CA ASN A 16 19.59 -42.86 1.46
C ASN A 16 19.99 -41.38 1.63
N ARG A 17 19.93 -40.60 0.55
CA ARG A 17 20.17 -39.16 0.56
C ARG A 17 18.88 -38.48 0.12
N LEU A 18 18.01 -38.23 1.08
CA LEU A 18 17.00 -37.20 0.94
C LEU A 18 17.76 -35.88 0.85
N GLY A 19 18.12 -35.48 -0.37
CA GLY A 19 18.52 -34.11 -0.65
C GLY A 19 17.32 -33.17 -0.52
N THR A 20 17.57 -31.87 -0.67
CA THR A 20 16.49 -30.86 -0.72
C THR A 20 15.43 -31.28 -1.73
N PHE A 21 14.16 -31.22 -1.33
CA PHE A 21 13.05 -31.44 -2.27
C PHE A 21 13.08 -30.33 -3.32
N THR A 22 13.34 -30.68 -4.58
CA THR A 22 13.16 -29.78 -5.72
C THR A 22 11.89 -30.18 -6.45
N ALA A 23 10.97 -29.23 -6.63
CA ALA A 23 9.80 -29.45 -7.46
C ALA A 23 10.27 -29.42 -8.92
N ASN A 24 10.37 -30.59 -9.56
CA ASN A 24 10.70 -30.70 -10.98
C ASN A 24 9.40 -31.03 -11.74
N ASP A 25 9.15 -30.34 -12.85
CA ASP A 25 8.03 -30.70 -13.74
C ASP A 25 8.25 -32.09 -14.39
N VAL A 26 7.21 -32.68 -15.01
CA VAL A 26 7.26 -33.93 -15.78
C VAL A 26 8.36 -33.92 -16.86
N ASN A 27 8.79 -32.72 -17.28
CA ASN A 27 9.87 -32.51 -18.23
C ASN A 27 11.25 -32.30 -17.59
N CYS A 28 11.41 -32.52 -16.29
CA CYS A 28 12.67 -32.27 -15.56
C CYS A 28 13.13 -30.81 -15.57
N ILE A 29 12.22 -29.88 -15.85
CA ILE A 29 12.50 -28.46 -15.84
C ILE A 29 12.25 -27.96 -14.42
N ASN A 30 13.24 -27.29 -13.83
CA ASN A 30 13.00 -26.50 -12.63
C ASN A 30 11.99 -25.42 -13.03
N PRO A 31 10.75 -25.45 -12.51
CA PRO A 31 9.81 -24.38 -12.78
C PRO A 31 10.45 -23.08 -12.30
N PRO A 32 10.20 -21.95 -12.98
CA PRO A 32 10.63 -20.65 -12.48
C PRO A 32 10.17 -20.52 -11.02
N ILE A 33 11.11 -20.26 -10.11
CA ILE A 33 10.77 -19.92 -8.73
C ILE A 33 9.86 -18.69 -8.82
N PRO A 34 8.61 -18.74 -8.33
CA PRO A 34 7.76 -17.56 -8.29
C PRO A 34 8.54 -16.46 -7.59
N ALA A 35 8.51 -15.23 -8.10
CA ALA A 35 9.11 -14.12 -7.38
C ALA A 35 8.48 -14.07 -5.98
N ASP A 36 9.32 -14.12 -4.93
CA ASP A 36 8.92 -13.94 -3.53
C ASP A 36 8.36 -12.53 -3.38
N SER A 37 7.07 -12.37 -3.71
CA SER A 37 6.40 -11.08 -3.76
C SER A 37 5.01 -11.26 -3.20
N SER A 38 4.67 -10.41 -2.23
CA SER A 38 3.38 -10.41 -1.57
C SER A 38 2.71 -9.05 -1.78
N ILE A 39 1.44 -9.08 -2.17
CA ILE A 39 0.62 -7.89 -2.31
C ILE A 39 -0.19 -7.70 -1.04
N ILE A 40 -0.10 -6.52 -0.43
CA ILE A 40 -0.93 -6.14 0.72
C ILE A 40 -1.97 -5.11 0.24
N PRO A 41 -3.27 -5.47 0.21
CA PRO A 41 -4.33 -4.58 -0.22
C PRO A 41 -4.87 -3.73 0.95
N PHE A 42 -5.26 -2.50 0.64
CA PHE A 42 -5.95 -1.56 1.52
C PHE A 42 -7.22 -1.08 0.81
N SER A 43 -8.33 -0.94 1.54
CA SER A 43 -9.59 -0.49 0.96
C SER A 43 -10.44 0.22 2.01
N SER A 44 -11.07 1.34 1.63
CA SER A 44 -12.04 2.03 2.50
C SER A 44 -13.36 1.26 2.65
N GLY A 45 -13.62 0.25 1.81
CA GLY A 45 -14.87 -0.51 1.81
C GLY A 45 -16.11 0.38 1.66
N ILE A 46 -17.01 0.32 2.64
CA ILE A 46 -18.22 1.16 2.71
C ILE A 46 -17.97 2.51 3.39
N SER A 47 -16.84 2.65 4.07
CA SER A 47 -16.48 3.89 4.77
C SER A 47 -16.02 4.94 3.76
N LEU A 48 -16.33 6.20 4.05
CA LEU A 48 -15.87 7.32 3.25
C LEU A 48 -14.46 7.71 3.69
N SER A 49 -13.63 8.04 2.72
CA SER A 49 -12.34 8.68 2.89
C SER A 49 -12.54 10.19 2.79
N ARG A 50 -12.11 10.93 3.82
CA ARG A 50 -12.16 12.40 3.84
C ARG A 50 -10.76 12.95 3.96
N ILE A 51 -10.41 13.83 3.03
CA ILE A 51 -9.11 14.48 2.98
C ILE A 51 -9.35 15.97 3.00
N THR A 52 -8.60 16.69 3.84
CA THR A 52 -8.71 18.15 3.92
C THR A 52 -7.34 18.79 3.92
N ASP A 53 -7.23 19.99 3.38
CA ASP A 53 -6.11 20.89 3.64
C ASP A 53 -6.69 22.25 4.00
N LYS A 54 -6.44 22.72 5.23
CA LYS A 54 -6.90 24.02 5.70
C LYS A 54 -5.72 24.84 6.17
N PHE A 55 -5.35 25.83 5.36
CA PHE A 55 -4.21 26.71 5.61
C PHE A 55 -2.90 25.92 5.91
N GLY A 56 -2.65 24.83 5.18
CA GLY A 56 -1.49 23.96 5.37
C GLY A 56 -1.66 22.91 6.47
N ASN A 57 -2.78 22.90 7.19
CA ASN A 57 -3.13 21.82 8.10
C ASN A 57 -3.77 20.69 7.30
N ARG A 58 -2.98 19.64 7.07
CA ARG A 58 -3.39 18.48 6.30
C ARG A 58 -4.16 17.50 7.18
N GLY A 59 -5.46 17.45 6.95
CA GLY A 59 -6.33 16.36 7.37
C GLY A 59 -6.19 15.21 6.40
N VAL A 60 -5.79 14.06 6.93
CA VAL A 60 -5.50 12.86 6.15
C VAL A 60 -6.58 11.82 6.38
N SER A 61 -6.78 10.96 5.38
CA SER A 61 -7.58 9.76 5.54
C SER A 61 -6.66 8.57 5.75
N LEU A 62 -6.96 7.78 6.78
CA LEU A 62 -6.27 6.52 7.06
C LEU A 62 -7.06 5.39 6.42
N LEU A 63 -6.34 4.48 5.75
CA LEU A 63 -6.94 3.34 5.07
C LEU A 63 -6.58 2.02 5.74
N GLY A 64 -7.59 1.22 6.07
CA GLY A 64 -7.44 -0.13 6.59
C GLY A 64 -7.97 -1.22 5.66
N PHE A 65 -8.34 -2.37 6.23
CA PHE A 65 -8.86 -3.54 5.51
C PHE A 65 -10.40 -3.51 5.42
N GLY A 66 -10.95 -2.49 4.78
CA GLY A 66 -12.41 -2.31 4.60
C GLY A 66 -12.99 -1.13 5.37
N THR A 67 -12.17 -0.37 6.08
CA THR A 67 -12.54 0.86 6.77
C THR A 67 -11.63 2.01 6.36
N ALA A 68 -12.16 3.21 6.52
CA ALA A 68 -11.39 4.44 6.44
C ALA A 68 -11.76 5.28 7.65
N THR A 69 -10.74 5.74 8.36
CA THR A 69 -10.94 6.69 9.45
C THR A 69 -11.00 8.10 8.86
N LEU A 70 -12.05 8.83 9.24
CA LEU A 70 -12.27 10.20 8.81
C LEU A 70 -11.36 11.14 9.60
N LEU A 71 -10.58 11.93 8.84
CA LEU A 71 -9.99 13.18 9.28
C LEU A 71 -9.07 13.09 10.50
N MET A 72 -7.81 12.74 10.26
CA MET A 72 -6.73 12.88 11.24
C MET A 72 -5.76 13.99 10.84
N LEU A 73 -5.26 14.78 11.79
CA LEU A 73 -4.27 15.81 11.47
C LEU A 73 -2.87 15.20 11.41
N MET A 74 -2.21 15.35 10.27
CA MET A 74 -0.80 15.04 10.11
C MET A 74 0.04 16.24 10.51
N LYS A 75 1.08 16.01 11.33
CA LYS A 75 2.03 17.05 11.74
C LYS A 75 3.44 16.62 11.39
N ASN A 76 4.16 17.43 10.62
CA ASN A 76 5.55 17.16 10.23
C ASN A 76 5.76 15.75 9.65
N ASN A 77 4.88 15.32 8.73
CA ASN A 77 4.92 13.98 8.13
C ASN A 77 4.81 12.82 9.14
N THR A 78 4.21 13.10 10.31
CA THR A 78 4.03 12.16 11.41
C THR A 78 2.56 12.12 11.83
N ILE A 79 2.11 10.94 12.24
CA ILE A 79 0.76 10.66 12.71
C ILE A 79 0.87 9.86 14.02
N ASP A 80 0.13 10.26 15.05
CA ASP A 80 0.09 9.55 16.33
C ASP A 80 -1.29 8.89 16.50
N LEU A 81 -1.29 7.56 16.60
CA LEU A 81 -2.49 6.74 16.81
C LEU A 81 -2.68 6.32 18.28
N THR A 82 -1.97 6.93 19.23
CA THR A 82 -2.07 6.60 20.65
C THR A 82 -3.52 6.73 21.14
N ASN A 83 -4.09 5.64 21.65
CA ASN A 83 -5.49 5.53 22.10
C ASN A 83 -6.56 5.73 21.01
N LEU A 84 -6.20 5.60 19.73
CA LEU A 84 -7.09 5.78 18.59
C LEU A 84 -7.30 4.45 17.83
N PHE A 85 -7.80 4.55 16.60
CA PHE A 85 -8.15 3.44 15.73
C PHE A 85 -6.95 2.56 15.38
N ASN A 86 -7.18 1.26 15.20
CA ASN A 86 -6.18 0.30 14.76
C ASN A 86 -6.30 0.02 13.27
N GLU A 87 -6.06 1.04 12.44
CA GLU A 87 -6.03 0.92 10.96
C GLU A 87 -4.69 0.41 10.42
N ALA A 88 -3.67 0.32 11.30
CA ALA A 88 -2.34 -0.16 10.96
C ALA A 88 -2.20 -1.67 11.19
N PHE A 89 -1.38 -2.33 10.38
CA PHE A 89 -1.11 -3.77 10.53
C PHE A 89 0.34 -4.05 10.89
N PRO A 90 0.60 -5.12 11.67
CA PRO A 90 1.96 -5.54 12.00
C PRO A 90 2.61 -6.31 10.86
N VAL A 91 3.88 -6.03 10.62
CA VAL A 91 4.72 -6.70 9.62
C VAL A 91 5.14 -8.07 10.17
N PRO A 92 4.81 -9.19 9.48
CA PRO A 92 5.07 -10.54 10.00
C PRO A 92 6.51 -11.03 9.77
N CYS A 93 7.26 -10.40 8.87
CA CYS A 93 8.62 -10.76 8.51
C CYS A 93 9.37 -9.56 7.92
N ASP A 94 10.69 -9.60 7.99
CA ASP A 94 11.52 -8.60 7.32
C ASP A 94 11.28 -8.63 5.80
N GLY A 95 11.31 -7.46 5.18
CA GLY A 95 11.07 -7.33 3.75
C GLY A 95 11.35 -5.94 3.23
N LYS A 96 11.04 -5.71 1.95
CA LYS A 96 11.18 -4.41 1.30
C LYS A 96 9.96 -4.06 0.47
N ILE A 97 9.38 -2.90 0.73
CA ILE A 97 8.31 -2.35 -0.10
C ILE A 97 8.95 -1.85 -1.40
N THR A 98 8.52 -2.40 -2.54
CA THR A 98 9.13 -2.15 -3.85
C THR A 98 8.18 -1.54 -4.88
N ALA A 99 6.88 -1.62 -4.64
CA ALA A 99 5.88 -0.98 -5.49
C ALA A 99 4.67 -0.53 -4.67
N ILE A 100 3.99 0.50 -5.18
CA ILE A 100 2.74 1.03 -4.65
C ILE A 100 1.77 1.29 -5.79
N SER A 101 0.50 0.97 -5.58
CA SER A 101 -0.61 1.27 -6.46
C SER A 101 -1.74 1.86 -5.63
N ALA A 102 -2.41 2.89 -6.13
CA ALA A 102 -3.50 3.53 -5.41
C ALA A 102 -4.52 4.12 -6.36
N SER A 103 -5.76 4.19 -5.89
CA SER A 103 -6.88 4.84 -6.56
C SER A 103 -7.79 5.55 -5.57
N PHE A 104 -8.37 6.65 -6.03
CA PHE A 104 -9.32 7.47 -5.30
C PHE A 104 -10.50 7.79 -6.21
N PHE A 105 -11.70 7.51 -5.71
CA PHE A 105 -12.98 7.81 -6.35
C PHE A 105 -13.64 8.95 -5.57
N PRO A 106 -13.46 10.21 -5.99
CA PRO A 106 -14.11 11.36 -5.38
C PRO A 106 -15.64 11.34 -5.55
N PHE A 107 -16.33 11.95 -4.61
CA PHE A 107 -17.76 12.27 -4.70
C PHE A 107 -17.95 13.72 -5.13
N ASP A 108 -19.17 14.06 -5.55
CA ASP A 108 -19.53 15.41 -5.98
C ASP A 108 -19.66 16.42 -4.82
N GLU A 109 -19.36 16.00 -3.59
CA GLU A 109 -19.32 16.86 -2.40
C GLU A 109 -17.86 17.21 -2.06
N PHE A 110 -17.46 18.42 -2.45
CA PHE A 110 -16.15 18.97 -2.15
C PHE A 110 -16.22 20.49 -1.95
N ILE A 111 -15.21 21.03 -1.26
CA ILE A 111 -15.04 22.45 -1.01
C ILE A 111 -13.60 22.79 -1.37
N PHE A 112 -13.36 23.24 -2.60
CA PHE A 112 -12.11 23.85 -3.08
C PHE A 112 -12.39 24.52 -4.43
N GLU A 113 -11.56 25.46 -4.87
CA GLU A 113 -11.59 26.01 -6.22
C GLU A 113 -10.25 25.74 -6.91
N GLY A 114 -10.23 25.31 -8.17
CA GLY A 114 -8.99 25.00 -8.88
C GLY A 114 -8.68 23.50 -8.95
N SER A 115 -7.45 23.09 -8.62
CA SER A 115 -6.98 21.71 -8.82
C SER A 115 -6.22 21.18 -7.61
N ILE A 116 -6.52 19.94 -7.20
CA ILE A 116 -5.81 19.25 -6.13
C ILE A 116 -5.25 17.91 -6.60
N THR A 117 -4.09 17.56 -6.07
CA THR A 117 -3.47 16.25 -6.26
C THR A 117 -3.49 15.52 -4.94
N ILE A 118 -4.05 14.31 -4.96
CA ILE A 118 -4.03 13.40 -3.81
C ILE A 118 -2.79 12.53 -3.90
N ARG A 119 -2.14 12.30 -2.77
CA ARG A 119 -1.04 11.37 -2.61
C ARG A 119 -1.45 10.22 -1.71
N ALA A 120 -1.11 9.01 -2.13
CA ALA A 120 -1.10 7.84 -1.28
C ALA A 120 0.34 7.57 -0.81
N GLN A 121 0.54 7.38 0.48
CA GLN A 121 1.86 7.15 1.07
C GLN A 121 1.78 6.13 2.20
N ILE A 122 2.79 5.28 2.29
CA ILE A 122 2.98 4.39 3.44
C ILE A 122 3.66 5.14 4.57
N PHE A 123 3.06 5.04 5.74
CA PHE A 123 3.64 5.45 6.99
C PHE A 123 4.05 4.22 7.80
N LEU A 124 5.17 4.32 8.50
CA LEU A 124 5.75 3.25 9.31
C LEU A 124 5.90 3.69 10.75
N ALA A 125 5.51 2.84 11.69
CA ALA A 125 5.82 2.97 13.10
C ALA A 125 6.73 1.81 13.53
N PRO A 126 7.87 2.08 14.19
CA PRO A 126 8.74 1.03 14.73
C PRO A 126 8.01 0.15 15.76
N LYS A 127 8.52 -1.07 15.97
CA LYS A 127 8.04 -1.98 17.03
C LYS A 127 7.77 -1.26 18.37
N GLY A 128 6.55 -1.42 18.88
CA GLY A 128 6.13 -0.85 20.16
C GLY A 128 5.74 0.64 20.12
N SER A 129 5.75 1.26 18.94
CA SER A 129 5.34 2.66 18.73
C SER A 129 3.92 2.76 18.16
N ASN A 130 3.25 3.88 18.50
CA ASN A 130 2.03 4.36 17.83
C ASN A 130 2.28 5.63 17.00
N ILE A 131 3.55 6.02 16.86
CA ILE A 131 3.97 7.19 16.09
C ILE A 131 4.44 6.70 14.73
N PHE A 132 3.66 7.04 13.71
CA PHE A 132 3.84 6.68 12.32
C PHE A 132 4.51 7.83 11.56
N THR A 133 5.61 7.53 10.86
CA THR A 133 6.33 8.51 10.03
C THR A 133 6.20 8.13 8.55
N GLY A 134 5.92 9.11 7.69
CA GLY A 134 5.78 8.87 6.24
C GLY A 134 7.10 8.43 5.61
N THR A 135 7.07 7.33 4.86
CA THR A 135 8.22 6.72 4.18
C THR A 135 8.41 7.30 2.77
N SER A 136 9.44 6.89 2.03
CA SER A 136 9.57 7.24 0.60
C SER A 136 8.60 6.47 -0.32
N ALA A 137 7.89 5.46 0.20
CA ALA A 137 6.91 4.70 -0.56
C ALA A 137 5.62 5.53 -0.73
N SER A 138 5.51 6.25 -1.84
CA SER A 138 4.38 7.11 -2.14
C SER A 138 4.11 7.22 -3.64
N VAL A 139 2.90 7.64 -3.98
CA VAL A 139 2.50 7.93 -5.35
C VAL A 139 1.48 9.07 -5.38
N ASP A 140 1.67 10.01 -6.31
CA ASP A 140 0.71 11.06 -6.61
C ASP A 140 -0.30 10.55 -7.64
N LEU A 141 -1.58 10.70 -7.33
CA LEU A 141 -2.67 10.22 -8.18
C LEU A 141 -2.92 11.18 -9.34
N ALA A 142 -3.18 10.62 -10.52
CA ALA A 142 -3.56 11.37 -11.71
C ALA A 142 -4.81 10.72 -12.36
N PRO A 143 -5.64 11.50 -13.08
CA PRO A 143 -5.62 12.96 -13.18
C PRO A 143 -5.89 13.68 -11.84
N PRO A 144 -5.42 14.93 -11.67
CA PRO A 144 -5.77 15.72 -10.49
C PRO A 144 -7.27 16.02 -10.48
N ILE A 145 -7.81 16.27 -9.29
CA ILE A 145 -9.23 16.55 -9.10
C ILE A 145 -9.43 18.05 -9.23
N THR A 146 -10.33 18.46 -10.11
CA THR A 146 -10.53 19.86 -10.46
C THR A 146 -11.94 20.34 -10.09
N ASP A 147 -12.09 21.64 -9.93
CA ASP A 147 -13.36 22.35 -9.92
C ASP A 147 -13.49 23.17 -11.22
N PRO A 148 -14.52 22.96 -12.08
CA PRO A 148 -15.64 22.04 -11.91
C PRO A 148 -15.23 20.56 -12.00
N PHE A 149 -15.89 19.73 -11.20
CA PHE A 149 -15.59 18.31 -11.09
C PHE A 149 -16.14 17.49 -12.27
N PRO A 150 -15.30 16.71 -12.98
CA PRO A 150 -15.78 15.79 -13.99
C PRO A 150 -16.38 14.54 -13.34
N PHE A 151 -17.72 14.40 -13.43
CA PHE A 151 -18.45 13.23 -12.90
C PHE A 151 -17.82 11.90 -13.30
N GLY A 152 -17.67 11.00 -12.33
CA GLY A 152 -17.11 9.67 -12.55
C GLY A 152 -15.59 9.62 -12.75
N GLN A 153 -14.87 10.72 -12.50
CA GLN A 153 -13.42 10.73 -12.51
C GLN A 153 -12.86 9.79 -11.44
N ILE A 154 -11.83 9.03 -11.81
CA ILE A 154 -11.04 8.22 -10.89
C ILE A 154 -9.60 8.70 -10.99
N ALA A 155 -9.02 9.11 -9.87
CA ALA A 155 -7.60 9.41 -9.79
C ALA A 155 -6.86 8.14 -9.39
N PHE A 156 -5.84 7.73 -10.14
CA PHE A 156 -5.08 6.52 -9.85
C PHE A 156 -3.61 6.69 -10.23
N ALA A 157 -2.76 5.86 -9.65
CA ALA A 157 -1.37 5.76 -10.06
C ALA A 157 -0.76 4.45 -9.58
N SER A 158 0.32 4.03 -10.23
CA SER A 158 1.11 2.87 -9.85
C SER A 158 2.57 3.13 -10.19
N ALA A 159 3.47 2.80 -9.26
CA ALA A 159 4.89 3.03 -9.43
C ALA A 159 5.72 1.94 -8.74
N ASN A 160 6.81 1.55 -9.40
CA ASN A 160 7.94 0.93 -8.72
C ASN A 160 8.71 2.03 -7.97
N ILE A 161 9.16 1.73 -6.76
CA ILE A 161 9.80 2.70 -5.87
C ILE A 161 11.17 2.18 -5.42
N PRO A 162 12.07 3.08 -4.97
CA PRO A 162 13.25 2.68 -4.22
C PRO A 162 12.83 1.81 -3.02
N PRO A 163 13.49 0.64 -2.79
CA PRO A 163 13.08 -0.28 -1.75
C PRO A 163 13.06 0.35 -0.36
N VAL A 164 11.92 0.27 0.34
CA VAL A 164 11.78 0.72 1.74
C VAL A 164 11.85 -0.50 2.64
N PRO A 165 12.87 -0.64 3.51
CA PRO A 165 12.97 -1.77 4.41
C PRO A 165 11.87 -1.73 5.47
N VAL A 166 11.34 -2.91 5.78
CA VAL A 166 10.43 -3.14 6.89
C VAL A 166 10.97 -4.30 7.72
N THR A 167 10.81 -4.22 9.03
CA THR A 167 11.25 -5.26 9.95
C THR A 167 10.08 -5.89 10.67
N VAL A 168 10.26 -7.11 11.18
CA VAL A 168 9.24 -7.79 11.98
C VAL A 168 8.73 -6.90 13.12
N ASP A 169 7.42 -6.91 13.34
CA ASP A 169 6.69 -6.10 14.32
C ASP A 169 6.64 -4.58 14.05
N ASP A 170 7.24 -4.09 12.96
CA ASP A 170 6.90 -2.75 12.48
C ASP A 170 5.42 -2.68 12.11
N ARG A 171 4.83 -1.49 12.17
CA ARG A 171 3.44 -1.27 11.79
C ARG A 171 3.36 -0.38 10.58
N LEU A 172 2.55 -0.77 9.61
CA LEU A 172 2.35 -0.05 8.37
C LEU A 172 0.95 0.53 8.30
N LEU A 173 0.84 1.74 7.78
CA LEU A 173 -0.40 2.50 7.64
C LEU A 173 -0.44 3.13 6.25
N MET A 174 -1.54 2.95 5.53
CA MET A 174 -1.77 3.64 4.26
C MET A 174 -2.48 4.97 4.52
N VAL A 175 -1.91 6.06 4.00
CA VAL A 175 -2.39 7.42 4.25
C VAL A 175 -2.64 8.14 2.94
N PHE A 176 -3.83 8.72 2.80
CA PHE A 176 -4.20 9.57 1.69
C PHE A 176 -4.28 11.02 2.15
N TYR A 177 -3.63 11.93 1.42
CA TYR A 177 -3.63 13.36 1.74
C TYR A 177 -3.41 14.23 0.51
N ILE A 178 -3.72 15.53 0.59
CA ILE A 178 -3.45 16.50 -0.49
C ILE A 178 -1.95 16.82 -0.51
N SER A 179 -1.25 16.43 -1.59
CA SER A 179 0.17 16.72 -1.76
C SER A 179 0.41 18.11 -2.36
N SER A 180 -0.45 18.51 -3.29
CA SER A 180 -0.43 19.84 -3.91
C SER A 180 -1.85 20.32 -4.18
N ALA A 181 -2.08 21.61 -3.96
CA ALA A 181 -3.31 22.29 -4.31
C ALA A 181 -2.95 23.62 -5.00
N THR A 182 -3.70 23.97 -6.05
CA THR A 182 -3.71 25.31 -6.62
C THR A 182 -4.90 26.12 -6.11
N ASP A 183 -5.43 25.74 -4.94
CA ASP A 183 -6.66 26.31 -4.39
C ASP A 183 -6.51 27.77 -3.98
N THR A 184 -7.48 28.57 -4.38
CA THR A 184 -7.56 30.02 -4.16
C THR A 184 -7.99 30.36 -2.74
N PHE A 185 -8.79 29.51 -2.09
CA PHE A 185 -9.31 29.78 -0.74
C PHE A 185 -8.39 29.33 0.39
N GLY A 186 -7.40 28.48 0.10
CA GLY A 186 -6.55 27.83 1.09
C GLY A 186 -7.30 26.81 1.94
N ILE A 187 -8.46 26.34 1.46
CA ILE A 187 -9.31 25.34 2.08
C ILE A 187 -9.73 24.35 0.99
N ALA A 188 -9.24 23.12 1.12
CA ALA A 188 -9.69 21.99 0.35
C ALA A 188 -10.32 20.94 1.26
N ASP A 189 -11.49 20.45 0.91
CA ASP A 189 -12.17 19.33 1.57
C ASP A 189 -12.79 18.44 0.50
N ILE A 190 -12.44 17.16 0.54
CA ILE A 190 -12.91 16.20 -0.45
C ILE A 190 -13.30 14.88 0.21
N LEU A 191 -14.43 14.36 -0.23
CA LEU A 191 -14.95 13.04 0.14
C LEU A 191 -14.84 12.08 -1.03
N GLY A 192 -14.63 10.80 -0.71
CA GLY A 192 -14.59 9.76 -1.72
C GLY A 192 -14.39 8.37 -1.16
N LYS A 193 -14.11 7.42 -2.04
CA LYS A 193 -13.64 6.07 -1.70
C LYS A 193 -12.22 5.89 -2.15
N ALA A 194 -11.42 5.15 -1.39
CA ALA A 194 -10.02 4.95 -1.70
C ALA A 194 -9.65 3.48 -1.61
N SER A 195 -8.69 3.07 -2.43
CA SER A 195 -8.05 1.76 -2.33
C SER A 195 -6.58 1.87 -2.73
N ALA A 196 -5.75 1.01 -2.14
CA ALA A 196 -4.35 0.96 -2.46
C ALA A 196 -3.81 -0.47 -2.29
N ALA A 197 -2.62 -0.70 -2.81
CA ALA A 197 -1.88 -1.93 -2.62
C ALA A 197 -0.39 -1.63 -2.61
N ILE A 198 0.36 -2.43 -1.85
CA ILE A 198 1.82 -2.41 -1.88
C ILE A 198 2.37 -3.80 -2.19
N ASN A 199 3.53 -3.82 -2.84
CA ASN A 199 4.30 -5.03 -3.05
C ASN A 199 5.46 -5.09 -2.04
N ILE A 200 5.59 -6.22 -1.35
CA ILE A 200 6.72 -6.52 -0.46
C ILE A 200 7.45 -7.74 -1.00
N VAL A 201 8.79 -7.63 -1.05
CA VAL A 201 9.73 -8.72 -1.40
C VAL A 201 10.73 -8.97 -0.29
#